data_AF-A0A816XEF3-F1
#
_entry.id   AF-A0A816XEF3-F1
#
_cell.length_a   1.000
_cell.length_b   1.000
_cell.length_c   1.000
_cell.angle_alpha   90.00
_cell.angle_beta   90.00
_cell.angle_gamma   90.00
#
_symmetry.space_group_name_H-M   'P 1'
#
loop_
_entity.id
_entity.type
_entity.pdbx_description
1 polymer ?
#
loop_
_entity_poly.entity_id
_entity_poly.type
_entity_poly.pdbx_seq_one_letter_code
_entity_poly.pdbx_strand_id
1 'polypeptide(L)'
;MLNRDYVNGLIHTDDAFTFLRCDRSSPAFWEMKKKEFLAMFRQLGCPTIFPTLSAAETKWSEFIVILTQVLENNVITLEEAENLSYEKKCDLTRKDPVTCVRYFEHRLKCLWEILLAPCGPFEGNGLEDKYIRVEFQFRGSPHIHFIDKLISVNAKTTEFSEELINLQRHKHSHTCKKHVKNGIKCRFGIPYFSMRKTMILEPFSDDEKFTKKEREEISKNSQNVIEELGKISKDTDNSLTFEEFLEHVNINEEEYIKMIRSEFKKSE
;
A
#
# COMPACT_ATOMS: atom_id res chain seq x y z
N MET A 1 24.57 23.10 -28.20
CA MET A 1 23.20 23.44 -27.78
C MET A 1 23.14 24.85 -27.15
N LEU A 2 23.65 25.91 -27.81
CA LEU A 2 23.73 27.26 -27.22
C LEU A 2 23.08 28.36 -28.07
N ASN A 3 22.41 28.02 -29.17
CA ASN A 3 21.70 29.00 -29.99
C ASN A 3 20.37 29.36 -29.29
N ARG A 4 20.23 30.62 -28.86
CA ARG A 4 19.06 31.14 -28.14
C ARG A 4 17.78 31.09 -28.97
N ASP A 5 17.85 31.36 -30.26
CA ASP A 5 16.66 31.37 -31.13
C ASP A 5 16.12 29.96 -31.32
N TYR A 6 17.01 28.97 -31.42
CA TYR A 6 16.63 27.56 -31.45
C TYR A 6 15.97 27.11 -30.14
N VAL A 7 16.55 27.47 -28.99
CA VAL A 7 15.98 27.13 -27.67
C VAL A 7 14.63 27.82 -27.46
N ASN A 8 14.49 29.09 -27.83
CA ASN A 8 13.22 29.81 -27.75
C ASN A 8 12.16 29.18 -28.65
N GLY A 9 12.54 28.74 -29.86
CA GLY A 9 11.66 27.99 -30.75
C GLY A 9 11.08 26.75 -30.07
N LEU A 10 11.93 25.92 -29.46
CA LEU A 10 11.52 24.70 -28.76
C LEU A 10 10.60 24.94 -27.54
N ILE A 11 10.72 26.09 -26.89
CA ILE A 11 9.84 26.47 -25.78
C ILE A 11 8.48 26.93 -26.32
N HIS A 12 8.47 27.72 -27.39
CA HIS A 12 7.22 28.23 -27.96
C HIS A 12 6.37 27.16 -28.65
N THR A 13 6.98 26.09 -29.14
CA THR A 13 6.28 24.96 -29.80
C THR A 13 5.95 23.80 -28.86
N ASP A 14 6.27 23.90 -27.56
CA ASP A 14 6.20 22.80 -26.58
C ASP A 14 7.02 21.55 -26.97
N ASP A 15 7.92 21.66 -27.95
CA ASP A 15 8.77 20.56 -28.40
C ASP A 15 9.77 20.15 -27.31
N ALA A 16 10.30 21.12 -26.55
CA ALA A 16 11.16 20.84 -25.40
C ALA A 16 10.43 20.03 -24.33
N PHE A 17 9.17 20.38 -24.04
CA PHE A 17 8.35 19.66 -23.07
C PHE A 17 7.98 18.27 -23.57
N THR A 18 7.64 18.14 -24.87
CA THR A 18 7.31 16.85 -25.49
C THR A 18 8.52 15.91 -25.53
N PHE A 19 9.71 16.42 -25.81
CA PHE A 19 10.96 15.65 -25.76
C PHE A 19 11.21 15.03 -24.38
N LEU A 20 10.90 15.77 -23.31
CA LEU A 20 11.09 15.28 -21.94
C LEU A 20 10.19 14.10 -21.57
N ARG A 21 9.17 13.75 -22.37
CA ARG A 21 8.36 12.54 -22.14
C ARG A 21 9.18 11.25 -22.16
N CYS A 22 10.37 11.25 -22.76
CA CYS A 22 11.26 10.09 -22.74
C CYS A 22 12.01 9.90 -21.41
N ASP A 23 12.09 10.94 -20.58
CA ASP A 23 12.69 10.88 -19.25
C ASP A 23 11.63 10.52 -18.20
N ARG A 24 11.76 9.32 -17.60
CA ARG A 24 10.80 8.74 -16.64
C ARG A 24 10.58 9.58 -15.37
N SER A 25 11.44 10.56 -15.10
CA SER A 25 11.31 11.44 -13.93
C SER A 25 10.84 12.85 -14.29
N SER A 26 10.63 13.16 -15.57
CA SER A 26 10.25 14.50 -15.98
C SER A 26 8.78 14.81 -15.71
N PRO A 27 8.41 16.08 -15.48
CA PRO A 27 7.01 16.49 -15.40
C PRO A 27 6.19 16.09 -16.62
N ALA A 28 6.77 16.13 -17.82
CA ALA A 28 6.10 15.77 -19.07
C ALA A 28 5.77 14.27 -19.14
N PHE A 29 6.68 13.41 -18.69
CA PHE A 29 6.41 11.98 -18.57
C PHE A 29 5.29 11.71 -17.56
N TRP A 30 5.34 12.35 -16.39
CA TRP A 30 4.30 12.17 -15.37
C TRP A 30 2.94 12.69 -15.81
N GLU A 31 2.87 13.79 -16.56
CA GLU A 31 1.63 14.29 -17.13
C GLU A 31 1.04 13.29 -18.14
N MET A 32 1.87 12.76 -19.03
CA MET A 32 1.48 11.72 -19.99
C MET A 32 0.94 10.48 -19.26
N LYS A 33 1.66 9.98 -18.26
CA LYS A 33 1.24 8.82 -17.46
C LYS A 33 -0.05 9.06 -16.67
N LYS A 34 -0.23 10.25 -16.13
CA LYS A 34 -1.49 10.65 -15.50
C LYS A 34 -2.66 10.63 -16.49
N LYS A 35 -2.47 11.14 -17.71
CA LYS A 35 -3.50 11.12 -18.76
C LYS A 35 -3.85 9.70 -19.19
N GLU A 36 -2.85 8.83 -19.37
CA GLU A 36 -3.06 7.39 -19.64
C GLU A 36 -3.91 6.73 -18.53
N PHE A 37 -3.52 6.93 -17.27
CA PHE A 37 -4.23 6.37 -16.13
C PHE A 37 -5.69 6.87 -16.03
N LEU A 38 -5.93 8.16 -16.23
CA LEU A 38 -7.28 8.73 -16.24
C LEU A 38 -8.12 8.21 -17.41
N ALA A 39 -7.52 7.97 -18.57
CA ALA A 39 -8.20 7.37 -19.71
C ALA A 39 -8.63 5.93 -19.40
N MET A 40 -7.73 5.13 -18.81
CA MET A 40 -8.05 3.77 -18.34
C MET A 40 -9.21 3.79 -17.35
N PHE A 41 -9.16 4.65 -16.33
CA PHE A 41 -10.23 4.75 -15.33
C PHE A 41 -11.59 5.12 -15.96
N ARG A 42 -11.60 6.03 -16.93
CA ARG A 42 -12.83 6.45 -17.64
C ARG A 42 -13.40 5.35 -18.54
N GLN A 43 -12.55 4.52 -19.15
CA GLN A 43 -12.97 3.49 -20.10
C GLN A 43 -13.27 2.15 -19.43
N LEU A 44 -12.46 1.75 -18.46
CA LEU A 44 -12.48 0.42 -17.83
C LEU A 44 -13.20 0.41 -16.48
N GLY A 45 -13.32 1.59 -15.85
CA GLY A 45 -13.93 1.79 -14.54
C GLY A 45 -12.93 1.72 -13.39
N CYS A 46 -13.45 1.50 -12.18
CA CYS A 46 -12.63 1.37 -10.98
C CYS A 46 -11.81 0.07 -11.03
N PRO A 47 -10.52 0.10 -10.67
CA PRO A 47 -9.75 -1.11 -10.51
C PRO A 47 -10.24 -1.93 -9.31
N THR A 48 -10.00 -3.22 -9.37
CA THR A 48 -10.36 -4.16 -8.30
C THR A 48 -9.23 -4.31 -7.29
N ILE A 49 -7.98 -4.34 -7.74
CA ILE A 49 -6.82 -4.45 -6.86
C ILE A 49 -5.83 -3.31 -7.07
N PHE A 50 -5.24 -2.87 -5.96
CA PHE A 50 -4.16 -1.88 -5.93
C PHE A 50 -3.00 -2.32 -5.03
N PRO A 51 -2.22 -3.35 -5.42
CA PRO A 51 -1.07 -3.75 -4.64
C PRO A 51 0.10 -2.79 -4.82
N THR A 52 0.83 -2.61 -3.73
CA THR A 52 2.11 -1.91 -3.70
C THR A 52 3.23 -2.89 -3.34
N LEU A 53 4.26 -2.96 -4.16
CA LEU A 53 5.39 -3.88 -3.98
C LEU A 53 6.64 -3.07 -3.66
N SER A 54 7.26 -3.37 -2.53
CA SER A 54 8.54 -2.80 -2.10
C SER A 54 9.65 -3.85 -2.16
N ALA A 55 10.86 -3.41 -2.47
CA ALA A 55 12.04 -4.24 -2.32
C ALA A 55 12.39 -4.40 -0.83
N ALA A 56 12.79 -5.63 -0.46
CA ALA A 56 13.31 -5.97 0.86
C ALA A 56 14.63 -6.72 0.68
N GLU A 57 15.60 -6.07 0.05
CA GLU A 57 16.83 -6.66 -0.47
C GLU A 57 17.64 -7.38 0.62
N THR A 58 17.64 -6.83 1.84
CA THR A 58 18.33 -7.42 3.00
C THR A 58 17.68 -8.71 3.53
N LYS A 59 16.51 -9.09 3.02
CA LYS A 59 15.78 -10.30 3.38
C LYS A 59 15.91 -11.43 2.36
N TRP A 60 16.54 -11.18 1.21
CA TRP A 60 16.68 -12.20 0.16
C TRP A 60 18.05 -12.86 0.27
N SER A 61 18.14 -13.98 0.99
CA SER A 61 19.41 -14.67 1.23
C SER A 61 20.13 -15.03 -0.08
N GLU A 62 19.38 -15.46 -1.10
CA GLU A 62 19.90 -15.75 -2.44
C GLU A 62 20.55 -14.50 -3.06
N PHE A 63 19.95 -13.34 -2.83
CA PHE A 63 20.48 -12.07 -3.32
C PHE A 63 21.74 -11.64 -2.56
N ILE A 64 21.78 -11.87 -1.25
CA ILE A 64 22.95 -11.60 -0.42
C ILE A 64 24.13 -12.50 -0.80
N VAL A 65 23.88 -13.77 -1.18
CA VAL A 65 24.91 -14.65 -1.76
C VAL A 65 25.48 -14.02 -3.04
N ILE A 66 24.61 -13.58 -3.97
CA ILE A 66 25.02 -12.95 -5.23
C ILE A 66 25.86 -11.69 -4.96
N LEU A 67 25.42 -10.81 -4.07
CA LEU A 67 26.15 -9.58 -3.74
C LEU A 67 27.51 -9.88 -3.12
N THR A 68 27.60 -10.85 -2.22
CA THR A 68 28.86 -11.24 -1.59
C THR A 68 29.83 -11.82 -2.61
N GLN A 69 29.33 -12.64 -3.54
CA GLN A 69 30.13 -13.18 -4.63
C GLN A 69 30.65 -12.07 -5.57
N VAL A 70 29.78 -11.14 -5.97
CA VAL A 70 30.15 -10.06 -6.91
C VAL A 70 31.10 -9.04 -6.29
N LEU A 71 30.87 -8.64 -5.04
CA LEU A 71 31.60 -7.55 -4.39
C LEU A 71 32.85 -8.00 -3.64
N GLU A 72 32.84 -9.22 -3.10
CA GLU A 72 33.88 -9.71 -2.18
C GLU A 72 34.60 -10.95 -2.72
N ASN A 73 34.18 -11.45 -3.89
CA ASN A 73 34.71 -12.66 -4.51
C ASN A 73 34.66 -13.88 -3.58
N ASN A 74 33.63 -13.93 -2.73
CA ASN A 74 33.40 -14.98 -1.75
C ASN A 74 32.02 -15.60 -1.94
N VAL A 75 31.96 -16.92 -2.07
CA VAL A 75 30.71 -17.66 -2.22
C VAL A 75 30.30 -18.19 -0.85
N ILE A 76 29.21 -17.66 -0.33
CA ILE A 76 28.62 -18.09 0.94
C ILE A 76 27.38 -18.94 0.68
N THR A 77 27.01 -19.75 1.65
CA THR A 77 25.76 -20.53 1.67
C THR A 77 24.56 -19.64 2.01
N LEU A 78 23.34 -20.15 1.77
CA LEU A 78 22.11 -19.44 2.16
C LEU A 78 22.00 -19.24 3.67
N GLU A 79 22.44 -20.22 4.47
CA GLU A 79 22.44 -20.15 5.92
C GLU A 79 23.42 -19.07 6.43
N GLU A 80 24.63 -19.01 5.85
CA GLU A 80 25.58 -17.94 6.16
C GLU A 80 25.03 -16.57 5.76
N ALA A 81 24.43 -16.46 4.58
CA ALA A 81 23.80 -15.23 4.11
C ALA A 81 22.66 -14.76 5.01
N GLU A 82 21.85 -15.69 5.53
CA GLU A 82 20.78 -15.40 6.46
C GLU A 82 21.32 -14.89 7.81
N ASN A 83 22.41 -15.50 8.29
CA ASN A 83 23.06 -15.16 9.56
C ASN A 83 23.98 -13.93 9.50
N LEU A 84 24.23 -13.34 8.32
CA LEU A 84 24.98 -12.08 8.23
C LEU A 84 24.30 -10.95 9.01
N SER A 85 25.13 -10.08 9.61
CA SER A 85 24.62 -8.92 10.35
C SER A 85 23.82 -7.98 9.43
N TYR A 86 22.84 -7.29 10.00
CA TYR A 86 22.03 -6.33 9.26
C TYR A 86 22.90 -5.22 8.63
N GLU A 87 23.91 -4.73 9.35
CA GLU A 87 24.86 -3.74 8.87
C GLU A 87 25.60 -4.22 7.62
N LYS A 88 26.08 -5.47 7.64
CA LYS A 88 26.77 -6.07 6.50
C LYS A 88 25.86 -6.18 5.28
N LYS A 89 24.61 -6.60 5.46
CA LYS A 89 23.61 -6.68 4.39
C LYS A 89 23.30 -5.29 3.81
N CYS A 90 23.17 -4.28 4.66
CA CYS A 90 23.02 -2.89 4.23
C CYS A 90 24.24 -2.37 3.46
N ASP A 91 25.45 -2.76 3.86
CA ASP A 91 26.67 -2.34 3.18
C ASP A 91 26.81 -2.99 1.81
N LEU A 92 26.49 -4.29 1.68
CA LEU A 92 26.48 -4.99 0.39
C LEU A 92 25.50 -4.33 -0.60
N THR A 93 24.26 -4.08 -0.16
CA THR A 93 23.23 -3.45 -1.00
C THR A 93 23.59 -2.02 -1.42
N ARG A 94 24.20 -1.24 -0.52
CA ARG A 94 24.64 0.13 -0.83
C ARG A 94 25.82 0.19 -1.80
N LYS A 95 26.70 -0.82 -1.77
CA LYS A 95 27.88 -0.89 -2.65
C LYS A 95 27.51 -1.19 -4.10
N ASP A 96 26.43 -1.94 -4.35
CA ASP A 96 25.96 -2.24 -5.70
C ASP A 96 24.44 -2.00 -5.88
N PRO A 97 24.03 -0.72 -5.97
CA PRO A 97 22.63 -0.38 -6.20
C PRO A 97 22.13 -0.83 -7.58
N VAL A 98 23.02 -0.97 -8.57
CA VAL A 98 22.64 -1.37 -9.93
C VAL A 98 22.16 -2.83 -9.93
N THR A 99 22.92 -3.72 -9.28
CA THR A 99 22.53 -5.12 -9.14
C THR A 99 21.27 -5.26 -8.28
N CYS A 100 21.08 -4.42 -7.25
CA CYS A 100 19.82 -4.35 -6.49
C CYS A 100 18.61 -4.07 -7.39
N VAL A 101 18.70 -3.04 -8.24
CA VAL A 101 17.61 -2.67 -9.15
C VAL A 101 17.34 -3.75 -10.19
N ARG A 102 18.39 -4.35 -10.76
CA ARG A 102 18.25 -5.44 -11.75
C ARG A 102 17.62 -6.68 -11.14
N TYR A 103 18.01 -7.04 -9.92
CA TYR A 103 17.45 -8.19 -9.23
C TYR A 103 15.99 -7.96 -8.84
N PHE A 104 15.63 -6.76 -8.38
CA PHE A 104 14.24 -6.40 -8.16
C PHE A 104 13.42 -6.48 -9.45
N GLU A 105 13.93 -5.95 -10.56
CA GLU A 105 13.27 -6.06 -11.88
C GLU A 105 13.07 -7.53 -12.28
N HIS A 106 14.07 -8.38 -12.04
CA HIS A 106 13.96 -9.82 -12.31
C HIS A 106 12.85 -10.47 -11.46
N ARG A 107 12.82 -10.23 -10.14
CA ARG A 107 11.77 -10.77 -9.28
C ARG A 107 10.37 -10.33 -9.69
N LEU A 108 10.22 -9.10 -10.16
CA LEU A 108 8.94 -8.60 -10.67
C LEU A 108 8.50 -9.30 -11.95
N LYS A 109 9.44 -9.59 -12.86
CA LYS A 109 9.14 -10.37 -14.06
C LYS A 109 8.63 -11.76 -13.68
N CYS A 110 9.32 -12.44 -12.77
CA CYS A 110 8.88 -13.74 -12.25
C CYS A 110 7.51 -13.65 -11.57
N LEU A 111 7.25 -12.60 -10.79
CA LEU A 111 5.94 -12.37 -10.19
C LEU A 111 4.86 -12.23 -11.27
N TRP A 112 5.12 -11.47 -12.34
CA TRP A 112 4.15 -11.35 -13.43
C TRP A 112 3.91 -12.67 -14.17
N GLU A 113 4.94 -13.48 -14.36
CA GLU A 113 4.78 -14.82 -14.93
C GLU A 113 3.88 -15.69 -14.05
N ILE A 114 4.02 -15.62 -12.73
CA ILE A 114 3.15 -16.33 -11.78
C ILE A 114 1.71 -15.81 -11.83
N LEU A 115 1.52 -14.48 -11.82
CA LEU A 115 0.20 -13.87 -11.80
C LEU A 115 -0.57 -14.05 -13.12
N LEU A 116 0.15 -14.17 -14.25
CA LEU A 116 -0.42 -14.38 -15.58
C LEU A 116 -0.52 -15.86 -15.98
N ALA A 117 0.04 -16.78 -15.17
CA ALA A 117 -0.02 -18.20 -15.48
C ALA A 117 -1.47 -18.70 -15.52
N PRO A 118 -1.83 -19.59 -16.47
CA PRO A 118 -3.17 -20.19 -16.52
C PRO A 118 -3.57 -20.91 -15.22
N CYS A 119 -2.60 -21.53 -14.55
CA CYS A 119 -2.72 -22.16 -13.23
C CYS A 119 -2.21 -21.25 -12.10
N GLY A 120 -2.20 -19.94 -12.32
CA GLY A 120 -1.73 -18.94 -11.35
C GLY A 120 -2.76 -18.68 -10.25
N PRO A 121 -2.45 -17.78 -9.30
CA PRO A 121 -3.34 -17.42 -8.18
C PRO A 121 -4.71 -16.88 -8.60
N PHE A 122 -4.85 -16.46 -9.86
CA PHE A 122 -6.06 -15.89 -10.43
C PHE A 122 -6.69 -16.81 -11.50
N GLU A 123 -6.48 -18.13 -11.40
CA GLU A 123 -7.13 -19.11 -12.29
C GLU A 123 -8.65 -18.86 -12.37
N GLY A 124 -9.17 -18.77 -13.60
CA GLY A 124 -10.57 -18.44 -13.89
C GLY A 124 -10.91 -16.94 -13.90
N ASN A 125 -10.07 -16.08 -13.31
CA ASN A 125 -10.23 -14.62 -13.26
C ASN A 125 -8.92 -13.94 -13.69
N GLY A 126 -8.50 -14.19 -14.94
CA GLY A 126 -7.24 -13.71 -15.47
C GLY A 126 -7.10 -12.18 -15.45
N LEU A 127 -5.86 -11.71 -15.46
CA LEU A 127 -5.52 -10.29 -15.54
C LEU A 127 -5.90 -9.74 -16.92
N GLU A 128 -6.86 -8.81 -16.98
CA GLU A 128 -7.29 -8.19 -18.25
C GLU A 128 -6.47 -6.93 -18.57
N ASP A 129 -6.41 -5.98 -17.63
CA ASP A 129 -5.85 -4.65 -17.85
C ASP A 129 -4.95 -4.24 -16.69
N LYS A 130 -3.72 -3.81 -17.00
CA LYS A 130 -2.77 -3.37 -15.98
C LYS A 130 -2.21 -1.98 -16.20
N TYR A 131 -2.07 -1.26 -15.09
CA TYR A 131 -1.24 -0.06 -15.02
C TYR A 131 -0.14 -0.25 -13.97
N ILE A 132 1.12 -0.09 -14.38
CA ILE A 132 2.29 -0.22 -13.51
C ILE A 132 3.00 1.14 -13.43
N ARG A 133 3.22 1.61 -12.21
CA ARG A 133 4.08 2.76 -11.91
C ARG A 133 5.25 2.29 -11.06
N VAL A 134 6.46 2.55 -11.54
CA VAL A 134 7.70 2.33 -10.80
C VAL A 134 8.21 3.66 -10.30
N GLU A 135 8.48 3.76 -9.00
CA GLU A 135 9.07 4.92 -8.35
C GLU A 135 10.28 4.49 -7.54
N PHE A 136 11.20 5.42 -7.29
CA PHE A 136 12.27 5.20 -6.33
C PHE A 136 11.92 5.94 -5.05
N GLN A 137 11.91 5.21 -3.93
CA GLN A 137 11.75 5.85 -2.62
C GLN A 137 12.97 6.72 -2.34
N PHE A 138 12.83 7.71 -1.45
CA PHE A 138 13.93 8.58 -1.00
C PHE A 138 15.17 7.83 -0.49
N ARG A 139 15.06 6.52 -0.20
CA ARG A 139 16.16 5.64 0.21
C ARG A 139 16.91 4.98 -0.94
N GLY A 140 16.53 5.26 -2.20
CA GLY A 140 17.15 4.68 -3.39
C GLY A 140 16.65 3.29 -3.76
N SER A 141 15.74 2.69 -2.99
CA SER A 141 15.11 1.41 -3.32
C SER A 141 13.88 1.61 -4.23
N PRO A 142 13.70 0.73 -5.22
CA PRO A 142 12.54 0.77 -6.11
C PRO A 142 11.25 0.34 -5.37
N HIS A 143 10.14 0.96 -5.76
CA HIS A 143 8.81 0.75 -5.25
C HIS A 143 7.80 0.76 -6.40
N ILE A 144 6.88 -0.19 -6.40
CA ILE A 144 5.90 -0.33 -7.47
C ILE A 144 4.50 -0.12 -6.93
N HIS A 145 3.74 0.69 -7.66
CA HIS A 145 2.29 0.77 -7.55
C HIS A 145 1.69 0.07 -8.77
N PHE A 146 0.78 -0.86 -8.53
CA PHE A 146 0.07 -1.60 -9.57
C PHE A 146 -1.43 -1.45 -9.41
N ILE A 147 -2.14 -1.26 -10.52
CA ILE A 147 -3.60 -1.14 -10.57
C ILE A 147 -4.12 -2.16 -11.59
N ASP A 148 -5.11 -2.97 -11.20
CA ASP A 148 -5.74 -3.97 -12.08
C ASP A 148 -7.21 -4.26 -11.73
N LYS A 149 -7.95 -4.78 -12.70
CA LYS A 149 -9.36 -5.17 -12.62
C LYS A 149 -9.50 -6.70 -12.55
N LEU A 150 -9.43 -7.25 -11.33
CA LEU A 150 -9.84 -8.64 -11.05
C LEU A 150 -11.36 -8.75 -10.83
N ILE A 151 -11.99 -9.85 -11.25
CA ILE A 151 -13.39 -10.13 -10.89
C ILE A 151 -13.37 -11.14 -9.73
N SER A 152 -13.08 -10.63 -8.53
CA SER A 152 -13.02 -11.38 -7.26
C SER A 152 -11.87 -12.41 -7.14
N VAL A 153 -11.32 -12.49 -5.93
CA VAL A 153 -10.41 -13.57 -5.53
C VAL A 153 -11.21 -14.46 -4.59
N ASN A 154 -11.40 -15.74 -4.94
CA ASN A 154 -11.91 -16.71 -4.00
C ASN A 154 -10.77 -17.04 -3.03
N ALA A 155 -10.71 -16.31 -1.92
CA ALA A 155 -9.88 -16.71 -0.80
C ALA A 155 -10.54 -17.91 -0.14
N LYS A 156 -10.36 -19.11 -0.71
CA LYS A 156 -10.30 -20.28 0.17
C LYS A 156 -9.20 -19.95 1.16
N THR A 157 -9.51 -20.01 2.46
CA THR A 157 -8.58 -19.76 3.55
C THR A 157 -7.41 -20.73 3.40
N THR A 158 -6.38 -20.33 2.66
CA THR A 158 -5.06 -20.92 2.80
C THR A 158 -4.58 -20.50 4.17
N GLU A 159 -4.13 -21.45 4.97
CA GLU A 159 -3.45 -21.17 6.24
C GLU A 159 -2.27 -20.25 5.95
N PHE A 160 -2.45 -18.96 6.17
CA PHE A 160 -1.34 -18.00 6.08
C PHE A 160 -0.41 -18.28 7.25
N SER A 161 0.89 -18.36 6.99
CA SER A 161 1.85 -18.49 8.08
C SER A 161 1.73 -17.29 9.02
N GLU A 162 1.97 -17.53 10.31
CA GLU A 162 1.92 -16.48 11.33
C GLU A 162 2.88 -15.31 10.99
N GLU A 163 3.98 -15.62 10.31
CA GLU A 163 4.92 -14.62 9.79
C GLU A 163 4.27 -13.67 8.77
N LEU A 164 3.53 -14.19 7.80
CA LEU A 164 2.83 -13.37 6.80
C LEU A 164 1.72 -12.52 7.44
N ILE A 165 0.97 -13.09 8.39
CA ILE A 165 -0.05 -12.35 9.16
C ILE A 165 0.60 -11.21 9.96
N ASN A 166 1.75 -11.47 10.58
CA ASN A 166 2.50 -10.47 11.33
C ASN A 166 2.99 -9.29 10.47
N LEU A 167 3.21 -9.49 9.17
CA LEU A 167 3.53 -8.41 8.22
C LEU A 167 2.31 -7.52 7.91
N GLN A 168 1.09 -8.03 8.07
CA GLN A 168 -0.15 -7.26 7.89
C GLN A 168 -0.58 -6.53 9.18
N ARG A 169 0.02 -6.84 10.32
CA ARG A 169 -0.25 -6.15 11.60
C ARG A 169 0.45 -4.80 11.64
N HIS A 170 -0.32 -3.72 11.80
CA HIS A 170 0.24 -2.40 12.02
C HIS A 170 0.80 -2.26 13.43
N LYS A 171 2.13 -2.12 13.52
CA LYS A 171 2.81 -1.77 14.78
C LYS A 171 3.01 -0.26 14.83
N HIS A 172 2.43 0.41 15.85
CA HIS A 172 2.58 1.87 16.02
C HIS A 172 4.04 2.27 16.24
N SER A 173 4.71 2.66 15.16
CA SER A 173 6.07 3.18 15.17
C SER A 173 6.09 4.69 15.43
N HIS A 174 7.29 5.27 15.59
CA HIS A 174 7.46 6.70 15.83
C HIS A 174 6.86 7.59 14.72
N THR A 175 6.75 7.08 13.49
CA THR A 175 6.21 7.81 12.34
C THR A 175 4.68 7.79 12.28
N CYS A 176 4.04 6.79 12.90
CA CYS A 176 2.58 6.75 13.07
C CYS A 176 2.13 7.72 14.18
N LYS A 177 2.97 8.09 15.15
CA LYS A 177 2.55 8.99 16.23
C LYS A 177 2.30 10.42 15.71
N LYS A 178 1.05 10.88 15.80
CA LYS A 178 0.63 12.26 15.55
C LYS A 178 0.20 12.90 16.86
N HIS A 179 0.91 13.94 17.27
CA HIS A 179 0.53 14.75 18.42
C HIS A 179 -0.75 15.54 18.11
N VAL A 180 -1.71 15.47 19.03
CA VAL A 180 -2.95 16.23 19.04
C VAL A 180 -3.13 16.88 20.41
N LYS A 181 -4.06 17.85 20.52
CA LYS A 181 -4.27 18.61 21.77
C LYS A 181 -4.44 17.72 23.02
N ASN A 182 -5.05 16.53 22.87
CA ASN A 182 -5.35 15.61 23.97
C ASN A 182 -4.57 14.28 23.91
N GLY A 183 -3.34 14.29 23.37
CA GLY A 183 -2.46 13.12 23.41
C GLY A 183 -1.83 12.74 22.07
N ILE A 184 -1.54 11.45 21.91
CA ILE A 184 -0.93 10.90 20.70
C ILE A 184 -1.94 9.98 20.03
N LYS A 185 -2.22 10.22 18.74
CA LYS A 185 -3.05 9.35 17.91
C LYS A 185 -2.25 8.77 16.76
N CYS A 186 -2.71 7.67 16.15
CA CYS A 186 -2.08 7.24 14.90
C CYS A 186 -2.42 8.19 13.76
N ARG A 187 -1.40 8.59 13.00
CA ARG A 187 -1.48 9.39 11.78
C ARG A 187 -2.33 8.71 10.71
N PHE A 188 -2.32 7.38 10.69
CA PHE A 188 -3.04 6.56 9.72
C PHE A 188 -4.45 6.16 10.17
N GLY A 189 -4.87 6.55 11.39
CA GLY A 189 -6.22 6.22 11.89
C GLY A 189 -6.41 4.75 12.27
N ILE A 190 -5.34 4.06 12.68
CA ILE A 190 -5.38 2.66 13.12
C ILE A 190 -5.59 2.58 14.65
N PRO A 191 -6.43 1.65 15.16
CA PRO A 191 -7.13 0.58 14.44
C PRO A 191 -8.27 1.08 13.54
N TYR A 192 -8.49 0.37 12.43
CA TYR A 192 -9.62 0.64 11.53
C TYR A 192 -10.91 0.01 12.07
N PHE A 193 -12.05 0.59 11.72
CA PHE A 193 -13.36 0.01 12.04
C PHE A 193 -13.59 -1.27 11.23
N SER A 194 -14.00 -2.34 11.91
CA SER A 194 -14.38 -3.60 11.28
C SER A 194 -15.69 -3.43 10.51
N MET A 195 -15.79 -3.97 9.30
CA MET A 195 -17.00 -3.89 8.47
C MET A 195 -17.31 -5.24 7.86
N ARG A 196 -18.58 -5.68 7.88
CA ARG A 196 -19.00 -6.93 7.22
C ARG A 196 -18.71 -6.92 5.72
N LYS A 197 -18.84 -5.76 5.09
CA LYS A 197 -18.66 -5.56 3.64
C LYS A 197 -18.08 -4.19 3.36
N THR A 198 -17.40 -4.06 2.22
CA THR A 198 -16.96 -2.76 1.71
C THR A 198 -18.17 -1.87 1.44
N MET A 199 -18.18 -0.67 1.99
CA MET A 199 -19.26 0.30 1.79
C MET A 199 -18.73 1.73 1.78
N ILE A 200 -19.44 2.60 1.06
CA ILE A 200 -19.19 4.05 1.07
C ILE A 200 -20.08 4.66 2.15
N LEU A 201 -19.46 5.36 3.10
CA LEU A 201 -20.17 6.09 4.15
C LEU A 201 -20.03 7.59 3.92
N GLU A 202 -21.15 8.29 3.99
CA GLU A 202 -21.20 9.75 3.84
C GLU A 202 -21.38 10.41 5.21
N PRO A 203 -20.81 11.62 5.42
CA PRO A 203 -21.10 12.39 6.62
C PRO A 203 -22.59 12.70 6.73
N PHE A 204 -23.05 13.04 7.94
CA PHE A 204 -24.45 13.43 8.14
C PHE A 204 -24.77 14.74 7.39
N SER A 205 -25.95 14.79 6.76
CA SER A 205 -26.50 15.99 6.15
C SER A 205 -26.87 17.05 7.20
N ASP A 206 -27.12 18.30 6.80
CA ASP A 206 -27.56 19.36 7.74
C ASP A 206 -28.97 19.09 8.31
N ASP A 207 -29.76 18.29 7.59
CA ASP A 207 -31.12 17.92 7.98
C ASP A 207 -31.13 16.79 9.02
N GLU A 208 -30.07 15.98 9.08
CA GLU A 208 -29.87 14.93 10.08
C GLU A 208 -29.43 15.54 11.43
N LYS A 209 -30.40 16.09 12.17
CA LYS A 209 -30.18 16.70 13.49
C LYS A 209 -30.25 15.65 14.59
N PHE A 210 -29.14 15.50 15.32
CA PHE A 210 -29.09 14.69 16.54
C PHE A 210 -29.47 15.49 17.77
N THR A 211 -30.31 14.89 18.61
CA THR A 211 -30.56 15.36 19.97
C THR A 211 -29.27 15.31 20.81
N LYS A 212 -29.23 16.06 21.91
CA LYS A 212 -28.09 16.03 22.84
C LYS A 212 -27.81 14.62 23.36
N LYS A 213 -28.88 13.88 23.70
CA LYS A 213 -28.80 12.51 24.20
C LYS A 213 -28.17 11.55 23.17
N GLU A 214 -28.59 11.64 21.90
CA GLU A 214 -28.01 10.83 20.84
C GLU A 214 -26.53 11.14 20.60
N ARG A 215 -26.12 12.40 20.69
CA ARG A 215 -24.71 12.78 20.55
C ARG A 215 -23.86 12.21 21.69
N GLU A 216 -24.37 12.23 22.91
CA GLU A 216 -23.72 11.64 24.08
C GLU A 216 -23.58 10.12 23.93
N GLU A 217 -24.61 9.45 23.43
CA GLU A 217 -24.61 8.02 23.16
C GLU A 217 -23.62 7.63 22.06
N ILE A 218 -23.63 8.35 20.93
CA ILE A 218 -22.66 8.15 19.84
C ILE A 218 -21.22 8.33 20.35
N SER A 219 -20.96 9.36 21.15
CA SER A 219 -19.62 9.61 21.71
C SER A 219 -19.19 8.49 22.66
N LYS A 220 -20.10 7.98 23.48
CA LYS A 220 -19.81 6.86 24.40
C LYS A 220 -19.52 5.58 23.63
N ASN A 221 -20.32 5.29 22.61
CA ASN A 221 -20.15 4.13 21.74
C ASN A 221 -18.83 4.21 20.96
N SER A 222 -18.47 5.38 20.42
CA SER A 222 -17.18 5.61 19.73
C SER A 222 -16.00 5.31 20.65
N GLN A 223 -16.04 5.80 21.89
CA GLN A 223 -14.98 5.54 22.85
C GLN A 223 -14.87 4.04 23.20
N ASN A 224 -16.00 3.37 23.48
CA ASN A 224 -16.02 1.93 23.77
C ASN A 224 -15.43 1.10 22.62
N VAL A 225 -15.89 1.37 21.38
CA VAL A 225 -15.44 0.67 20.17
C VAL A 225 -13.95 0.86 19.94
N ILE A 226 -13.44 2.09 20.06
CA ILE A 226 -12.01 2.37 19.85
C ILE A 226 -11.14 1.67 20.90
N GLU A 227 -11.59 1.64 22.16
CA GLU A 227 -10.89 0.96 23.24
C GLU A 227 -10.84 -0.56 23.00
N GLU A 228 -11.96 -1.18 22.64
CA GLU A 228 -12.02 -2.62 22.36
C GLU A 228 -11.23 -3.00 21.09
N LEU A 229 -11.34 -2.24 20.00
CA LEU A 229 -10.50 -2.43 18.82
C LEU A 229 -9.01 -2.29 19.16
N GLY A 230 -8.66 -1.41 20.10
CA GLY A 230 -7.31 -1.26 20.62
C GLY A 230 -6.80 -2.49 21.36
N LYS A 231 -7.66 -3.23 22.07
CA LYS A 231 -7.33 -4.49 22.73
C LYS A 231 -7.20 -5.63 21.72
N ILE A 232 -8.22 -5.79 20.87
CA ILE A 232 -8.26 -6.80 19.78
C ILE A 232 -7.03 -6.65 18.90
N SER A 233 -6.63 -5.43 18.50
CA SER A 233 -5.44 -5.22 17.65
C SER A 233 -4.13 -5.79 18.22
N LYS A 234 -4.06 -6.06 19.52
CA LYS A 234 -2.90 -6.63 20.23
C LYS A 234 -3.04 -8.13 20.50
N ASP A 235 -4.22 -8.70 20.34
CA ASP A 235 -4.44 -10.12 20.56
C ASP A 235 -3.89 -10.93 19.38
N THR A 236 -3.32 -12.08 19.71
CA THR A 236 -2.81 -13.06 18.78
C THR A 236 -3.93 -13.88 18.13
N ASP A 237 -5.04 -14.09 18.83
CA ASP A 237 -6.22 -14.84 18.38
C ASP A 237 -7.41 -13.89 18.12
N ASN A 238 -7.38 -13.22 16.95
CA ASN A 238 -8.43 -12.31 16.50
C ASN A 238 -9.42 -12.99 15.56
N SER A 239 -9.97 -14.12 15.98
CA SER A 239 -10.89 -14.94 15.19
C SER A 239 -12.36 -14.51 15.27
N LEU A 240 -12.66 -13.39 15.95
CA LEU A 240 -14.02 -12.87 16.10
C LEU A 240 -14.66 -12.55 14.74
N THR A 241 -15.86 -13.09 14.54
CA THR A 241 -16.77 -12.66 13.48
C THR A 241 -17.25 -11.23 13.72
N PHE A 242 -17.80 -10.59 12.69
CA PHE A 242 -18.32 -9.22 12.83
C PHE A 242 -19.52 -9.17 13.80
N GLU A 243 -20.34 -10.22 13.79
CA GLU A 243 -21.47 -10.39 14.70
C GLU A 243 -21.01 -10.52 16.16
N GLU A 244 -20.05 -11.40 16.43
CA GLU A 244 -19.46 -11.56 17.77
C GLU A 244 -18.79 -10.27 18.27
N PHE A 245 -18.16 -9.52 17.37
CA PHE A 245 -17.58 -8.22 17.70
C PHE A 245 -18.66 -7.20 18.13
N LEU A 246 -19.77 -7.11 17.40
CA LEU A 246 -20.89 -6.21 17.74
C LEU A 246 -21.54 -6.59 19.08
N GLU A 247 -21.70 -7.89 19.34
CA GLU A 247 -22.16 -8.41 20.64
C GLU A 247 -21.18 -8.04 21.76
N HIS A 248 -19.87 -8.16 21.52
CA HIS A 248 -18.84 -7.83 22.50
C HIS A 248 -18.85 -6.34 22.88
N VAL A 249 -19.00 -5.44 21.92
CA VAL A 249 -19.11 -3.99 22.18
C VAL A 249 -20.53 -3.55 22.59
N ASN A 250 -21.50 -4.46 22.56
CA ASN A 250 -22.91 -4.25 22.88
C ASN A 250 -23.54 -3.09 22.07
N ILE A 251 -23.35 -3.11 20.75
CA ILE A 251 -23.86 -2.11 19.80
C ILE A 251 -24.46 -2.83 18.60
N ASN A 252 -25.62 -2.41 18.10
CA ASN A 252 -26.17 -2.99 16.87
C ASN A 252 -25.52 -2.39 15.60
N GLU A 253 -25.67 -3.06 14.44
CA GLU A 253 -25.01 -2.65 13.20
C GLU A 253 -25.42 -1.22 12.75
N GLU A 254 -26.67 -0.80 12.96
CA GLU A 254 -27.14 0.54 12.59
C GLU A 254 -26.50 1.63 13.46
N GLU A 255 -26.44 1.42 14.77
CA GLU A 255 -25.77 2.30 15.73
C GLU A 255 -24.27 2.37 15.47
N TYR A 256 -23.66 1.24 15.12
CA TYR A 256 -22.25 1.16 14.75
C TYR A 256 -21.96 1.98 13.49
N ILE A 257 -22.76 1.82 12.43
CA ILE A 257 -22.61 2.62 11.21
C ILE A 257 -22.87 4.12 11.49
N LYS A 258 -23.89 4.45 12.29
CA LYS A 258 -24.20 5.82 12.70
C LYS A 258 -23.02 6.45 13.44
N MET A 259 -22.37 5.68 14.33
CA MET A 259 -21.18 6.10 15.03
C MET A 259 -20.01 6.36 14.05
N ILE A 260 -19.71 5.45 13.13
CA ILE A 260 -18.63 5.67 12.13
C ILE A 260 -18.92 6.93 11.30
N ARG A 261 -20.16 7.11 10.83
CA ARG A 261 -20.56 8.30 10.05
C ARG A 261 -20.29 9.61 10.81
N SER A 262 -20.38 9.60 12.14
CA SER A 262 -20.16 10.77 12.99
C SER A 262 -18.69 11.23 13.05
N GLU A 263 -17.75 10.35 12.74
CA GLU A 263 -16.31 10.66 12.72
C GLU A 263 -15.89 11.42 11.45
N PHE A 264 -16.72 11.36 10.39
CA PHE A 264 -16.44 12.07 9.14
C PHE A 264 -16.82 13.54 9.24
N LYS A 265 -15.89 14.40 8.83
CA LYS A 265 -16.17 15.83 8.64
C LYS A 265 -16.79 16.03 7.26
N LYS A 266 -17.74 16.96 7.16
CA LYS A 266 -18.13 17.50 5.84
C LYS A 266 -16.89 18.06 5.16
N SER A 267 -16.67 17.67 3.91
CA SER A 267 -15.74 18.38 3.04
C SER A 267 -16.31 19.78 2.83
N GLU A 268 -15.57 20.80 3.28
CA GLU A 268 -15.81 22.19 2.91
C GLU A 268 -15.65 22.40 1.40
#